data_AF-M5BYS3-F1
#
_entry.id   AF-M5BYS3-F1
#
_cell.length_a   1.000
_cell.length_b   1.000
_cell.length_c   1.000
_cell.angle_alpha   90.00
_cell.angle_beta   90.00
_cell.angle_gamma   90.00
#
_symmetry.space_group_name_H-M   'P 1'
#
loop_
_entity.id
_entity.type
_entity.pdbx_description
1 polymer ?
#
loop_
_entity_poly.entity_id
_entity_poly.type
_entity_poly.pdbx_seq_one_letter_code
_entity_poly.pdbx_strand_id
1 'polypeptide(L)'
;MLKTISQIAEQYLDNPEFDSLRATHYDAARVYDMLRSQGYHAHDIRLLVSGVELNSQDDLEYAPTRENIFQVAGIEWLVSGTKAGDYRYFHFSGHGTSSETSFETGKVARVAPKTATIIPGSYPEPYNDIGKRTMCEIIPASELKYYSEAIVAHWIPGSDSSFEDSLIYDRELNREFSKLPRHSHLTVTLDCCHSGRMINNNYKLAGDKLPERERCMDGIKATVFHWSSCHQRQEAMDYGNYKGGYFTYAFCRAIEQMPSSGRTVGELYEDVERLLTTAVKEHNHKHKPSHTQHCQLWTSLGDDDELAVKNRLHLPFTL
;
A
#
# COMPACT_ATOMS: atom_id res chain seq x y z
N MET A 1 -13.10 -16.93 -10.37
CA MET A 1 -13.79 -15.94 -9.51
C MET A 1 -12.70 -15.04 -8.97
N LEU A 2 -12.79 -13.77 -9.25
CA LEU A 2 -11.87 -12.79 -8.69
C LEU A 2 -12.46 -12.31 -7.38
N LYS A 3 -11.62 -11.94 -6.43
CA LYS A 3 -12.08 -11.38 -5.16
C LYS A 3 -11.25 -10.16 -4.87
N THR A 4 -11.91 -9.08 -4.49
CA THR A 4 -11.26 -7.80 -4.19
C THR A 4 -11.83 -7.13 -2.96
N ILE A 5 -10.97 -6.55 -2.12
CA ILE A 5 -11.35 -5.66 -1.01
C ILE A 5 -10.75 -4.29 -1.25
N SER A 6 -11.53 -3.24 -1.03
CA SER A 6 -11.05 -1.86 -0.95
C SER A 6 -11.49 -1.26 0.38
N GLN A 7 -10.53 -0.82 1.20
CA GLN A 7 -10.80 -0.26 2.52
C GLN A 7 -10.56 1.26 2.58
N ILE A 8 -11.43 1.96 3.31
CA ILE A 8 -11.35 3.37 3.71
C ILE A 8 -11.28 3.41 5.24
N ALA A 9 -10.49 4.28 5.85
CA ALA A 9 -10.63 4.57 7.28
C ALA A 9 -10.81 6.08 7.45
N GLU A 10 -12.07 6.51 7.57
CA GLU A 10 -12.43 7.87 7.95
C GLU A 10 -12.95 7.86 9.40
N GLN A 11 -12.47 8.87 10.15
CA GLN A 11 -12.89 9.32 11.47
C GLN A 11 -12.29 8.62 12.70
N TYR A 12 -11.17 9.19 13.15
CA TYR A 12 -10.88 9.39 14.57
C TYR A 12 -11.17 10.85 14.94
N LEU A 13 -12.44 11.28 14.89
CA LEU A 13 -12.79 12.67 15.21
C LEU A 13 -12.35 13.10 16.63
N ASP A 14 -12.07 12.12 17.50
CA ASP A 14 -11.68 12.34 18.90
C ASP A 14 -10.26 11.86 19.27
N ASN A 15 -9.45 11.32 18.32
CA ASN A 15 -8.04 11.01 18.61
C ASN A 15 -7.13 12.15 18.12
N PRO A 16 -6.45 12.89 19.02
CA PRO A 16 -5.57 14.00 18.64
C PRO A 16 -4.33 13.57 17.83
N GLU A 17 -4.05 12.26 17.70
CA GLU A 17 -2.91 11.75 16.93
C GLU A 17 -3.17 11.59 15.42
N PHE A 18 -4.42 11.58 14.95
CA PHE A 18 -4.74 11.31 13.54
C PHE A 18 -5.73 12.31 12.94
N ASP A 19 -5.30 13.00 11.89
CA ASP A 19 -6.15 13.93 11.14
C ASP A 19 -7.24 13.20 10.32
N SER A 20 -8.34 13.90 10.05
CA SER A 20 -9.42 13.40 9.19
C SER A 20 -8.98 13.31 7.72
N LEU A 21 -9.04 12.10 7.14
CA LEU A 21 -8.73 11.82 5.73
C LEU A 21 -10.01 11.77 4.89
N ARG A 22 -10.46 12.93 4.39
CA ARG A 22 -11.75 13.09 3.70
C ARG A 22 -11.79 12.55 2.27
N ALA A 23 -10.66 12.08 1.74
CA ALA A 23 -10.52 11.77 0.33
C ALA A 23 -10.39 10.28 0.02
N THR A 24 -10.15 9.44 1.03
CA THR A 24 -9.89 8.00 0.93
C THR A 24 -11.03 7.24 0.22
N HIS A 25 -12.27 7.71 0.35
CA HIS A 25 -13.41 7.09 -0.36
C HIS A 25 -13.38 7.27 -1.88
N TYR A 26 -12.76 8.33 -2.38
CA TYR A 26 -12.54 8.50 -3.82
C TYR A 26 -11.52 7.50 -4.37
N ASP A 27 -10.55 7.06 -3.56
CA ASP A 27 -9.60 6.02 -3.95
C ASP A 27 -10.29 4.68 -4.13
N ALA A 28 -11.15 4.32 -3.17
CA ALA A 28 -11.92 3.08 -3.27
C ALA A 28 -12.83 3.07 -4.50
N ALA A 29 -13.51 4.17 -4.80
CA ALA A 29 -14.33 4.32 -5.99
C ALA A 29 -13.49 4.20 -7.27
N ARG A 30 -12.31 4.82 -7.31
CA ARG A 30 -11.40 4.75 -8.47
C ARG A 30 -10.88 3.34 -8.69
N VAL A 31 -10.49 2.64 -7.63
CA VAL A 31 -10.05 1.24 -7.70
C VAL A 31 -11.21 0.35 -8.14
N TYR A 32 -12.42 0.57 -7.64
CA TYR A 32 -13.61 -0.14 -8.09
C TYR A 32 -13.81 0.02 -9.61
N ASP A 33 -13.84 1.25 -10.12
CA ASP A 33 -14.01 1.54 -11.55
C ASP A 33 -12.88 0.92 -12.39
N MET A 34 -11.63 1.04 -11.92
CA MET A 34 -10.48 0.40 -12.54
C MET A 34 -10.67 -1.12 -12.64
N LEU A 35 -11.03 -1.81 -11.56
CA LEU A 35 -11.25 -3.26 -11.56
C LEU A 35 -12.39 -3.67 -12.50
N ARG A 36 -13.50 -2.90 -12.50
CA ARG A 36 -14.62 -3.13 -13.42
C ARG A 36 -14.17 -3.02 -14.88
N SER A 37 -13.27 -2.07 -15.19
CA SER A 37 -12.68 -1.92 -16.53
C SER A 37 -11.77 -3.10 -16.91
N GLN A 38 -11.17 -3.78 -15.94
CA GLN A 38 -10.33 -4.97 -16.15
C GLN A 38 -11.12 -6.28 -16.15
N GLY A 39 -12.46 -6.21 -16.11
CA GLY A 39 -13.34 -7.39 -16.24
C GLY A 39 -13.83 -7.99 -14.93
N TYR A 40 -13.45 -7.45 -13.77
CA TYR A 40 -13.98 -7.94 -12.48
C TYR A 40 -15.48 -7.68 -12.41
N HIS A 41 -16.29 -8.67 -12.04
CA HIS A 41 -17.72 -8.49 -11.83
C HIS A 41 -17.99 -7.74 -10.51
N ALA A 42 -19.08 -6.98 -10.43
CA ALA A 42 -19.43 -6.25 -9.20
C ALA A 42 -19.62 -7.19 -7.99
N HIS A 43 -20.17 -8.39 -8.19
CA HIS A 43 -20.32 -9.40 -7.13
C HIS A 43 -18.99 -10.05 -6.70
N ASP A 44 -17.92 -9.83 -7.45
CA ASP A 44 -16.55 -10.27 -7.18
C ASP A 44 -15.73 -9.16 -6.47
N ILE A 45 -16.34 -8.03 -6.12
CA ILE A 45 -15.70 -6.89 -5.44
C ILE A 45 -16.46 -6.57 -4.16
N ARG A 46 -15.72 -6.38 -3.05
CA ARG A 46 -16.23 -5.91 -1.77
C ARG A 46 -15.57 -4.60 -1.40
N LEU A 47 -16.38 -3.65 -0.95
CA LEU A 47 -15.93 -2.34 -0.51
C LEU A 47 -16.24 -2.23 0.97
N LEU A 48 -15.22 -1.92 1.78
CA LEU A 48 -15.37 -1.61 3.20
C LEU A 48 -15.12 -0.12 3.36
N VAL A 49 -16.17 0.64 3.62
CA VAL A 49 -16.17 2.10 3.50
C VAL A 49 -16.77 2.73 4.75
N SER A 50 -16.06 3.65 5.38
CA SER A 50 -16.59 4.52 6.44
C SER A 50 -17.20 5.79 5.85
N GLY A 51 -18.22 6.37 6.49
CA GLY A 51 -18.74 7.71 6.14
C GLY A 51 -20.03 7.74 5.31
N VAL A 52 -20.64 6.58 5.04
CA VAL A 52 -22.07 6.51 4.72
C VAL A 52 -22.80 6.43 6.06
N GLU A 53 -23.80 7.29 6.31
CA GLU A 53 -24.48 7.40 7.61
C GLU A 53 -24.77 6.03 8.23
N LEU A 54 -24.08 5.69 9.32
CA LEU A 54 -24.13 4.40 10.02
C LEU A 54 -25.45 4.22 10.81
N ASN A 55 -26.58 4.34 10.11
CA ASN A 55 -27.91 4.42 10.73
C ASN A 55 -28.71 3.12 10.55
N SER A 56 -28.15 2.12 9.86
CA SER A 56 -28.76 0.81 9.66
C SER A 56 -27.80 -0.33 10.06
N GLN A 57 -28.37 -1.50 10.37
CA GLN A 57 -27.61 -2.70 10.69
C GLN A 57 -26.72 -3.17 9.52
N ASP A 58 -27.08 -2.81 8.29
CA ASP A 58 -26.31 -3.08 7.06
C ASP A 58 -25.03 -2.21 7.02
N ASP A 59 -25.03 -1.01 7.61
CA ASP A 59 -23.87 -0.11 7.57
C ASP A 59 -22.72 -0.58 8.48
N LEU A 60 -23.02 -1.36 9.53
CA LEU A 60 -22.01 -1.96 10.41
C LEU A 60 -21.31 -3.17 9.78
N GLU A 61 -21.96 -3.88 8.84
CA GLU A 61 -21.37 -5.04 8.16
C GLU A 61 -20.24 -4.62 7.20
N TYR A 62 -20.38 -3.45 6.56
CA TYR A 62 -19.39 -2.92 5.61
C TYR A 62 -18.52 -1.82 6.21
N ALA A 63 -18.68 -1.52 7.50
CA ALA A 63 -17.77 -0.65 8.23
C ALA A 63 -16.36 -1.27 8.20
N PRO A 64 -15.31 -0.49 7.97
CA PRO A 64 -13.94 -1.00 7.83
C PRO A 64 -13.28 -1.23 9.21
N THR A 65 -13.97 -1.92 10.10
CA THR A 65 -13.48 -2.31 11.43
C THR A 65 -12.43 -3.42 11.32
N ARG A 66 -11.59 -3.58 12.35
CA ARG A 66 -10.61 -4.67 12.39
C ARG A 66 -11.26 -6.04 12.17
N GLU A 67 -12.44 -6.24 12.75
CA GLU A 67 -13.21 -7.45 12.59
C GLU A 67 -13.62 -7.69 11.13
N ASN A 68 -14.27 -6.71 10.49
CA ASN A 68 -14.75 -6.84 9.12
C ASN A 68 -13.60 -6.99 8.11
N ILE A 69 -12.44 -6.36 8.36
CA ILE A 69 -11.25 -6.51 7.51
C ILE A 69 -10.71 -7.93 7.55
N PHE A 70 -10.65 -8.58 8.72
CA PHE A 70 -10.10 -9.93 8.80
C PHE A 70 -11.10 -11.04 8.48
N GLN A 71 -12.36 -10.86 8.86
CA GLN A 71 -13.37 -11.92 8.79
C GLN A 71 -14.01 -12.03 7.40
N VAL A 72 -15.20 -12.66 7.37
CA VAL A 72 -15.97 -12.99 6.18
C VAL A 72 -16.19 -11.78 5.30
N ALA A 73 -16.31 -10.54 5.78
CA ALA A 73 -16.48 -9.36 4.91
C ALA A 73 -15.20 -9.02 4.11
N GLY A 74 -14.01 -9.34 4.66
CA GLY A 74 -12.71 -8.95 4.16
C GLY A 74 -11.79 -10.14 3.80
N ILE A 75 -10.59 -10.18 4.39
CA ILE A 75 -9.45 -10.98 3.94
C ILE A 75 -9.78 -12.48 3.95
N GLU A 76 -10.52 -12.98 4.93
CA GLU A 76 -10.96 -14.37 4.93
C GLU A 76 -11.75 -14.70 3.65
N TRP A 77 -12.68 -13.83 3.24
CA TRP A 77 -13.38 -14.01 1.98
C TRP A 77 -12.46 -13.92 0.78
N LEU A 78 -11.53 -12.97 0.75
CA LEU A 78 -10.55 -12.80 -0.33
C LEU A 78 -9.75 -14.08 -0.58
N VAL A 79 -9.26 -14.71 0.48
CA VAL A 79 -8.41 -15.90 0.38
C VAL A 79 -9.23 -17.20 0.21
N SER A 80 -10.44 -17.25 0.75
CA SER A 80 -11.29 -18.44 0.72
C SER A 80 -11.63 -18.90 -0.70
N GLY A 81 -11.51 -20.20 -0.95
CA GLY A 81 -11.85 -20.82 -2.24
C GLY A 81 -10.90 -20.47 -3.39
N THR A 82 -9.77 -19.82 -3.12
CA THR A 82 -8.76 -19.47 -4.14
C THR A 82 -8.07 -20.72 -4.69
N LYS A 83 -7.93 -20.76 -6.00
CA LYS A 83 -7.27 -21.86 -6.73
C LYS A 83 -5.99 -21.36 -7.43
N ALA A 84 -5.14 -22.28 -7.84
CA ALA A 84 -4.03 -21.96 -8.74
C ALA A 84 -4.56 -21.29 -10.02
N GLY A 85 -3.88 -20.23 -10.47
CA GLY A 85 -4.30 -19.40 -11.60
C GLY A 85 -5.31 -18.31 -11.27
N ASP A 86 -5.89 -18.29 -10.06
CA ASP A 86 -6.76 -17.18 -9.65
C ASP A 86 -5.95 -15.92 -9.36
N TYR A 87 -6.55 -14.77 -9.68
CA TYR A 87 -6.05 -13.45 -9.35
C TYR A 87 -6.86 -12.82 -8.22
N ARG A 88 -6.17 -12.18 -7.27
CA ARG A 88 -6.74 -11.48 -6.13
C ARG A 88 -6.21 -10.06 -6.08
N TYR A 89 -7.02 -9.14 -5.59
CA TYR A 89 -6.63 -7.75 -5.45
C TYR A 89 -7.02 -7.25 -4.06
N PHE A 90 -6.13 -6.52 -3.39
CA PHE A 90 -6.40 -5.88 -2.11
C PHE A 90 -5.96 -4.43 -2.18
N HIS A 91 -6.85 -3.52 -1.81
CA HIS A 91 -6.57 -2.10 -1.70
C HIS A 91 -6.87 -1.59 -0.31
N PHE A 92 -6.01 -0.70 0.16
CA PHE A 92 -6.22 0.07 1.37
C PHE A 92 -5.85 1.53 1.12
N SER A 93 -6.75 2.46 1.45
CA SER A 93 -6.47 3.89 1.52
C SER A 93 -6.92 4.42 2.88
N GLY A 94 -6.00 5.01 3.64
CA GLY A 94 -6.26 5.40 5.02
C GLY A 94 -5.00 5.63 5.86
N HIS A 95 -5.15 5.55 7.17
CA HIS A 95 -4.03 5.72 8.09
C HIS A 95 -3.15 4.48 8.15
N GLY A 96 -1.83 4.70 8.15
CA GLY A 96 -0.84 3.69 8.42
C GLY A 96 0.18 4.23 9.41
N THR A 97 0.64 3.35 10.30
CA THR A 97 1.50 3.71 11.43
C THR A 97 2.67 2.73 11.55
N SER A 98 3.61 3.05 12.44
CA SER A 98 4.67 2.14 12.84
C SER A 98 4.90 2.20 14.34
N SER A 99 5.27 1.06 14.92
CA SER A 99 5.55 0.93 16.36
C SER A 99 6.90 0.26 16.55
N GLU A 100 7.70 0.79 17.47
CA GLU A 100 8.97 0.16 17.86
C GLU A 100 8.70 -1.20 18.50
N THR A 101 9.52 -2.19 18.19
CA THR A 101 9.38 -3.58 18.65
C THR A 101 10.75 -4.21 18.85
N SER A 102 10.82 -5.52 19.07
CA SER A 102 12.06 -6.23 19.34
C SER A 102 12.78 -6.73 18.08
N PHE A 103 14.04 -7.15 18.25
CA PHE A 103 14.82 -7.80 17.21
C PHE A 103 14.13 -9.04 16.67
N GLU A 104 13.34 -9.77 17.46
CA GLU A 104 12.71 -11.02 17.04
C GLU A 104 11.57 -10.77 16.06
N THR A 105 10.80 -9.70 16.26
CA THR A 105 9.53 -9.47 15.58
C THR A 105 9.56 -8.32 14.58
N GLY A 106 10.50 -7.38 14.71
CA GLY A 106 10.52 -6.16 13.90
C GLY A 106 11.49 -6.18 12.73
N LYS A 107 11.26 -5.27 11.79
CA LYS A 107 12.14 -4.94 10.68
C LYS A 107 13.15 -3.88 11.11
N VAL A 108 14.39 -4.01 10.66
CA VAL A 108 15.45 -3.05 10.91
C VAL A 108 15.04 -1.69 10.33
N ALA A 109 15.15 -0.67 11.15
CA ALA A 109 15.02 0.72 10.74
C ALA A 109 16.03 1.60 11.49
N ARG A 110 16.11 2.86 11.07
CA ARG A 110 16.81 3.91 11.80
C ARG A 110 15.85 5.05 12.09
N VAL A 111 16.09 5.77 13.18
CA VAL A 111 15.45 7.07 13.40
C VAL A 111 16.11 8.06 12.45
N ALA A 112 15.40 8.49 11.41
CA ALA A 112 15.84 9.62 10.61
C ALA A 112 15.65 10.91 11.44
N PRO A 113 16.69 11.75 11.61
CA PRO A 113 16.49 13.03 12.27
C PRO A 113 15.47 13.87 11.50
N LYS A 114 14.48 14.48 12.19
CA LYS A 114 13.42 15.31 11.58
C LYS A 114 13.95 16.48 10.73
N THR A 115 15.21 16.86 10.90
CA THR A 115 15.91 17.89 10.11
C THR A 115 16.47 17.38 8.78
N ALA A 116 16.42 16.07 8.53
CA ALA A 116 16.93 15.43 7.31
C ALA A 116 15.87 15.28 6.21
N THR A 117 14.84 16.13 6.21
CA THR A 117 13.95 16.30 5.06
C THR A 117 14.67 17.07 3.97
N ILE A 118 15.70 16.48 3.37
CA ILE A 118 16.14 16.93 2.06
C ILE A 118 15.03 16.53 1.11
N ILE A 119 14.17 17.49 0.77
CA ILE A 119 13.14 17.36 -0.24
C ILE A 119 13.87 17.26 -1.59
N PRO A 120 13.78 16.13 -2.33
CA PRO A 120 14.23 16.11 -3.71
C PRO A 120 13.48 17.20 -4.51
N GLY A 121 14.17 18.30 -4.84
CA GLY A 121 13.59 19.44 -5.55
C GLY A 121 13.55 20.78 -4.79
N SER A 122 14.14 20.91 -3.59
CA SER A 122 14.29 22.21 -2.91
C SER A 122 15.64 22.91 -3.17
N TYR A 123 16.24 22.72 -4.35
CA TYR A 123 17.52 23.36 -4.70
C TYR A 123 17.30 24.77 -5.29
N PRO A 124 18.14 25.77 -4.93
CA PRO A 124 18.22 27.00 -5.71
C PRO A 124 18.75 26.68 -7.10
N GLU A 125 17.98 27.02 -8.13
CA GLU A 125 18.36 26.94 -9.54
C GLU A 125 19.71 27.68 -9.79
N PRO A 126 20.59 27.18 -10.71
CA PRO A 126 20.33 26.14 -11.69
C PRO A 126 21.13 24.88 -11.36
N TYR A 127 20.47 23.83 -10.86
CA TYR A 127 21.15 22.57 -10.51
C TYR A 127 20.70 21.42 -11.42
N ASN A 128 21.47 21.24 -12.50
CA ASN A 128 21.46 20.04 -13.33
C ASN A 128 22.16 18.90 -12.58
N ASP A 129 21.47 18.20 -11.66
CA ASP A 129 21.76 16.79 -11.41
C ASP A 129 20.59 16.10 -10.68
N ILE A 130 20.08 15.05 -11.30
CA ILE A 130 18.83 14.38 -10.94
C ILE A 130 19.10 13.33 -9.85
N GLY A 131 18.40 13.42 -8.73
CA GLY A 131 17.94 12.30 -7.89
C GLY A 131 18.85 11.06 -7.71
N LYS A 132 20.02 11.19 -7.08
CA LYS A 132 20.71 9.99 -6.58
C LYS A 132 19.99 9.45 -5.34
N ARG A 133 19.27 8.33 -5.49
CA ARG A 133 18.82 7.48 -4.38
C ARG A 133 20.06 7.15 -3.52
N THR A 134 19.98 7.24 -2.20
CA THR A 134 21.03 6.72 -1.33
C THR A 134 21.12 5.21 -1.57
N MET A 135 22.19 4.78 -2.26
CA MET A 135 22.33 3.41 -2.75
C MET A 135 22.78 2.41 -1.67
N CYS A 136 23.45 2.87 -0.62
CA CYS A 136 23.89 2.05 0.50
C CYS A 136 24.38 2.97 1.63
N GLU A 137 24.07 2.64 2.87
CA GLU A 137 24.57 3.34 4.06
C GLU A 137 24.85 2.31 5.16
N ILE A 138 26.08 2.32 5.69
CA ILE A 138 26.47 1.43 6.79
C ILE A 138 26.07 2.13 8.09
N ILE A 139 25.16 1.51 8.84
CA ILE A 139 24.64 2.06 10.11
C ILE A 139 25.24 1.24 11.27
N PRO A 140 25.79 1.89 12.32
CA PRO A 140 26.26 1.20 13.51
C PRO A 140 25.15 0.37 14.17
N ALA A 141 25.46 -0.84 14.62
CA ALA A 141 24.48 -1.73 15.26
C ALA A 141 23.78 -1.09 16.47
N SER A 142 24.46 -0.19 17.18
CA SER A 142 23.92 0.57 18.32
C SER A 142 22.83 1.58 17.95
N GLU A 143 22.73 1.95 16.68
CA GLU A 143 21.72 2.90 16.17
C GLU A 143 20.53 2.19 15.51
N LEU A 144 20.59 0.86 15.39
CA LEU A 144 19.53 0.07 14.80
C LEU A 144 18.36 -0.04 15.77
N LYS A 145 17.18 0.22 15.24
CA LYS A 145 15.90 -0.03 15.90
C LYS A 145 15.10 -1.03 15.09
N TYR A 146 14.06 -1.57 15.72
CA TYR A 146 13.18 -2.54 15.09
C TYR A 146 11.76 -2.03 15.13
N TYR A 147 11.04 -2.12 14.02
CA TYR A 147 9.67 -1.62 13.91
C TYR A 147 8.75 -2.63 13.25
N SER A 148 7.49 -2.58 13.64
CA SER A 148 6.38 -3.15 12.89
C SER A 148 5.56 -2.03 12.27
N GLU A 149 5.08 -2.25 11.06
CA GLU A 149 4.12 -1.36 10.40
C GLU A 149 2.71 -1.90 10.62
N ALA A 150 1.72 -1.02 10.65
CA ALA A 150 0.31 -1.39 10.75
C ALA A 150 -0.58 -0.48 9.90
N ILE A 151 -1.62 -1.06 9.30
CA ILE A 151 -2.76 -0.27 8.83
C ILE A 151 -3.69 -0.02 10.01
N VAL A 152 -4.42 1.09 9.94
CA VAL A 152 -5.31 1.52 11.02
C VAL A 152 -6.75 1.31 10.56
N ALA A 153 -7.46 0.36 11.20
CA ALA A 153 -8.86 0.08 10.92
C ALA A 153 -9.78 1.13 11.55
N HIS A 154 -11.02 1.23 11.08
CA HIS A 154 -12.01 2.09 11.71
C HIS A 154 -12.28 1.63 13.15
N TRP A 155 -12.15 2.56 14.09
CA TRP A 155 -12.48 2.37 15.50
C TRP A 155 -13.79 3.10 15.80
N ILE A 156 -14.71 2.42 16.49
CA ILE A 156 -16.03 2.96 16.81
C ILE A 156 -15.93 3.69 18.16
N PRO A 157 -16.12 5.02 18.21
CA PRO A 157 -16.05 5.75 19.48
C PRO A 157 -17.08 5.23 20.49
N GLY A 158 -16.64 5.00 21.73
CA GLY A 158 -17.49 4.49 22.81
C GLY A 158 -17.66 2.95 22.84
N SER A 159 -16.96 2.20 21.99
CA SER A 159 -16.79 0.76 22.18
C SER A 159 -15.88 0.46 23.38
N ASP A 160 -15.97 -0.77 23.92
CA ASP A 160 -15.08 -1.25 25.00
C ASP A 160 -13.63 -1.53 24.53
N SER A 161 -13.34 -1.35 23.23
CA SER A 161 -12.03 -1.65 22.64
C SER A 161 -11.09 -0.44 22.66
N SER A 162 -9.80 -0.64 22.89
CA SER A 162 -8.83 0.45 22.83
C SER A 162 -8.48 0.83 21.38
N PHE A 163 -7.77 1.95 21.19
CA PHE A 163 -7.29 2.35 19.87
C PHE A 163 -6.33 1.29 19.30
N GLU A 164 -5.48 0.70 20.13
CA GLU A 164 -4.53 -0.35 19.76
C GLU A 164 -5.24 -1.57 19.16
N ASP A 165 -6.48 -1.84 19.59
CA ASP A 165 -7.32 -2.91 19.02
C ASP A 165 -7.76 -2.60 17.58
N SER A 166 -7.56 -1.39 17.06
CA SER A 166 -7.83 -1.05 15.64
C SER A 166 -6.62 -1.25 14.73
N LEU A 167 -5.42 -1.43 15.28
CA LEU A 167 -4.20 -1.60 14.51
C LEU A 167 -4.14 -2.99 13.91
N ILE A 168 -3.87 -3.11 12.61
CA ILE A 168 -3.63 -4.38 11.92
C ILE A 168 -2.17 -4.42 11.47
N TYR A 169 -1.37 -5.25 12.14
CA TYR A 169 0.06 -5.28 11.92
C TYR A 169 0.46 -6.08 10.66
N ASP A 170 1.61 -5.72 10.11
CA ASP A 170 2.26 -6.36 8.96
C ASP A 170 2.32 -7.89 9.02
N ARG A 171 2.66 -8.47 10.18
CA ARG A 171 2.70 -9.93 10.40
C ARG A 171 1.32 -10.56 10.28
N GLU A 172 0.27 -9.87 10.68
CA GLU A 172 -1.09 -10.38 10.61
C GLU A 172 -1.58 -10.40 9.16
N LEU A 173 -1.34 -9.32 8.40
CA LEU A 173 -1.61 -9.29 6.96
C LEU A 173 -0.85 -10.39 6.23
N ASN A 174 0.45 -10.54 6.50
CA ASN A 174 1.26 -11.60 5.89
C ASN A 174 0.74 -12.99 6.24
N ARG A 175 0.39 -13.25 7.51
CA ARG A 175 -0.20 -14.53 7.96
C ARG A 175 -1.48 -14.86 7.20
N GLU A 176 -2.35 -13.88 6.99
CA GLU A 176 -3.61 -14.08 6.29
C GLU A 176 -3.38 -14.31 4.79
N PHE A 177 -2.55 -13.50 4.12
CA PHE A 177 -2.21 -13.70 2.71
C PHE A 177 -1.41 -14.99 2.46
N SER A 178 -0.71 -15.52 3.46
CA SER A 178 -0.02 -16.82 3.40
C SER A 178 -0.97 -18.01 3.24
N LYS A 179 -2.27 -17.81 3.44
CA LYS A 179 -3.32 -18.81 3.16
C LYS A 179 -3.57 -19.00 1.65
N LEU A 180 -3.16 -18.05 0.81
CA LEU A 180 -3.28 -18.18 -0.64
C LEU A 180 -2.41 -19.34 -1.17
N PRO A 181 -2.91 -20.17 -2.10
CA PRO A 181 -2.18 -21.32 -2.59
C PRO A 181 -1.00 -20.91 -3.50
N ARG A 182 -0.07 -21.85 -3.72
CA ARG A 182 0.94 -21.68 -4.76
C ARG A 182 0.28 -21.50 -6.13
N HIS A 183 0.91 -20.71 -6.99
CA HIS A 183 0.44 -20.39 -8.34
C HIS A 183 -0.86 -19.57 -8.42
N SER A 184 -1.42 -19.08 -7.31
CA SER A 184 -2.35 -17.95 -7.36
C SER A 184 -1.57 -16.63 -7.30
N HIS A 185 -2.26 -15.54 -7.58
CA HIS A 185 -1.69 -14.20 -7.64
C HIS A 185 -2.43 -13.24 -6.72
N LEU A 186 -1.69 -12.32 -6.11
CA LEU A 186 -2.24 -11.23 -5.30
C LEU A 186 -1.56 -9.92 -5.68
N THR A 187 -2.35 -8.92 -6.06
CA THR A 187 -1.89 -7.53 -6.12
C THR A 187 -2.38 -6.80 -4.89
N VAL A 188 -1.47 -6.13 -4.20
CA VAL A 188 -1.78 -5.28 -3.03
C VAL A 188 -1.43 -3.84 -3.40
N THR A 189 -2.35 -2.91 -3.24
CA THR A 189 -2.07 -1.47 -3.37
C THR A 189 -2.39 -0.77 -2.06
N LEU A 190 -1.39 -0.13 -1.45
CA LEU A 190 -1.52 0.57 -0.17
C LEU A 190 -1.27 2.06 -0.38
N ASP A 191 -2.30 2.87 -0.18
CA ASP A 191 -2.22 4.33 -0.14
C ASP A 191 -2.31 4.83 1.31
N CYS A 192 -1.23 4.61 2.05
CA CYS A 192 -1.12 5.03 3.44
C CYS A 192 0.35 5.27 3.85
N CYS A 193 0.55 6.02 4.93
CA CYS A 193 1.88 6.23 5.53
C CYS A 193 2.44 4.90 6.07
N HIS A 194 3.77 4.77 6.11
CA HIS A 194 4.45 3.56 6.61
C HIS A 194 4.00 2.25 5.93
N SER A 195 3.64 2.30 4.64
CA SER A 195 3.18 1.16 3.85
C SER A 195 4.29 0.38 3.16
N GLY A 196 5.51 0.93 3.12
CA GLY A 196 6.61 0.42 2.30
C GLY A 196 6.89 -1.07 2.50
N ARG A 197 6.89 -1.58 3.74
CA ARG A 197 7.19 -2.99 4.02
C ARG A 197 6.02 -3.73 4.68
N MET A 198 4.80 -3.21 4.54
CA MET A 198 3.60 -3.64 5.28
C MET A 198 3.21 -5.10 5.04
N ILE A 199 3.56 -5.68 3.88
CA ILE A 199 3.23 -7.07 3.54
C ILE A 199 4.35 -8.05 3.90
N ASN A 200 5.50 -7.56 4.37
CA ASN A 200 6.70 -8.36 4.64
C ASN A 200 7.19 -9.17 3.43
N ASN A 201 6.97 -8.68 2.21
CA ASN A 201 7.50 -9.30 1.00
C ASN A 201 9.04 -9.32 1.01
N ASN A 202 9.63 -10.42 0.53
CA ASN A 202 11.06 -10.68 0.62
C ASN A 202 11.93 -9.89 -0.38
N TYR A 203 11.33 -9.23 -1.37
CA TYR A 203 12.07 -8.54 -2.43
C TYR A 203 11.46 -7.20 -2.80
N LYS A 204 12.32 -6.19 -2.94
CA LYS A 204 12.00 -4.84 -3.41
C LYS A 204 12.53 -4.66 -4.83
N LEU A 205 11.68 -4.25 -5.76
CA LEU A 205 12.12 -3.89 -7.10
C LEU A 205 12.97 -2.61 -7.05
N ALA A 206 14.07 -2.59 -7.81
CA ALA A 206 14.98 -1.43 -7.91
C ALA A 206 15.42 -0.87 -6.54
N GLY A 207 15.69 -1.77 -5.57
CA GLY A 207 16.16 -1.43 -4.23
C GLY A 207 17.07 -2.48 -3.63
N ASP A 208 17.61 -2.18 -2.44
CA ASP A 208 18.58 -3.04 -1.77
C ASP A 208 17.98 -4.37 -1.31
N LYS A 209 18.84 -5.40 -1.29
CA LYS A 209 18.47 -6.70 -0.73
C LYS A 209 18.22 -6.56 0.76
N LEU A 210 17.06 -7.04 1.20
CA LEU A 210 16.74 -7.14 2.62
C LEU A 210 17.71 -8.10 3.34
N PRO A 211 18.01 -7.85 4.63
CA PRO A 211 18.64 -8.83 5.52
C PRO A 211 17.93 -10.19 5.43
N GLU A 212 18.70 -11.28 5.50
CA GLU A 212 18.16 -12.65 5.36
C GLU A 212 17.02 -12.94 6.32
N ARG A 213 17.18 -12.55 7.59
CA ARG A 213 16.12 -12.66 8.60
C ARG A 213 14.81 -12.03 8.14
N GLU A 214 14.87 -10.86 7.51
CA GLU A 214 13.66 -10.14 7.08
C GLU A 214 13.05 -10.75 5.83
N ARG A 215 13.86 -11.34 4.94
CA ARG A 215 13.34 -12.14 3.82
C ARG A 215 12.57 -13.37 4.32
N CYS A 216 13.00 -13.97 5.43
CA CYS A 216 12.30 -15.09 6.06
C CYS A 216 10.98 -14.70 6.74
N MET A 217 10.64 -13.40 6.83
CA MET A 217 9.33 -12.95 7.32
C MET A 217 8.23 -13.12 6.27
N ASP A 218 8.59 -13.33 4.99
CA ASP A 218 7.62 -13.56 3.94
C ASP A 218 7.12 -15.01 3.98
N GLY A 219 5.94 -15.22 4.57
CA GLY A 219 5.27 -16.52 4.57
C GLY A 219 4.45 -16.83 3.31
N ILE A 220 4.34 -15.88 2.37
CA ILE A 220 3.35 -15.96 1.30
C ILE A 220 3.81 -16.88 0.18
N LYS A 221 2.93 -17.83 -0.18
CA LYS A 221 3.20 -18.86 -1.21
C LYS A 221 2.73 -18.45 -2.61
N ALA A 222 1.77 -17.54 -2.67
CA ALA A 222 1.26 -16.97 -3.91
C ALA A 222 2.27 -15.97 -4.51
N THR A 223 2.11 -15.66 -5.79
CA THR A 223 2.86 -14.57 -6.41
C THR A 223 2.24 -13.24 -6.00
N VAL A 224 2.96 -12.46 -5.19
CA VAL A 224 2.48 -11.15 -4.72
C VAL A 224 3.17 -10.01 -5.45
N PHE A 225 2.41 -8.98 -5.82
CA PHE A 225 2.93 -7.66 -6.18
C PHE A 225 2.31 -6.61 -5.26
N HIS A 226 3.12 -6.06 -4.37
CA HIS A 226 2.71 -5.07 -3.39
C HIS A 226 3.25 -3.70 -3.80
N TRP A 227 2.33 -2.77 -4.04
CA TRP A 227 2.58 -1.40 -4.41
C TRP A 227 2.26 -0.50 -3.22
N SER A 228 3.22 0.31 -2.80
CA SER A 228 3.06 1.25 -1.68
C SER A 228 3.24 2.68 -2.15
N SER A 229 2.50 3.61 -1.53
CA SER A 229 2.49 5.02 -1.88
C SER A 229 3.59 5.85 -1.21
N CYS A 230 4.47 5.24 -0.40
CA CYS A 230 5.51 5.95 0.33
C CYS A 230 6.91 5.34 0.19
N HIS A 231 7.93 6.20 0.16
CA HIS A 231 9.30 5.83 0.52
C HIS A 231 9.51 6.00 2.03
N GLN A 232 10.45 5.28 2.66
CA GLN A 232 10.71 5.21 4.12
C GLN A 232 10.90 6.57 4.86
N ARG A 233 10.81 7.72 4.18
CA ARG A 233 10.92 9.09 4.72
C ARG A 233 9.87 10.06 4.16
N GLN A 234 8.81 9.54 3.55
CA GLN A 234 7.76 10.32 2.89
C GLN A 234 6.39 9.81 3.37
N GLU A 235 5.43 10.72 3.43
CA GLU A 235 4.04 10.42 3.76
C GLU A 235 3.22 10.23 2.47
N ALA A 236 2.14 9.48 2.56
CA ALA A 236 1.15 9.38 1.49
C ALA A 236 0.32 10.67 1.45
N MET A 237 0.09 11.21 0.25
CA MET A 237 -0.58 12.51 0.09
C MET A 237 -1.91 12.40 -0.65
N ASP A 238 -2.89 13.18 -0.19
CA ASP A 238 -4.16 13.41 -0.87
C ASP A 238 -3.99 14.32 -2.09
N TYR A 239 -4.58 13.92 -3.22
CA TYR A 239 -4.72 14.73 -4.42
C TYR A 239 -5.63 15.93 -4.12
N GLY A 240 -5.11 17.12 -4.45
CA GLY A 240 -5.79 18.40 -4.20
C GLY A 240 -7.27 18.44 -4.61
N ASN A 241 -8.06 19.23 -3.86
CA ASN A 241 -9.53 19.29 -3.92
C ASN A 241 -10.23 17.99 -3.52
N TYR A 242 -9.65 17.19 -2.62
CA TYR A 242 -10.26 15.98 -2.03
C TYR A 242 -10.58 14.89 -3.07
N LYS A 243 -9.69 14.56 -4.00
CA LYS A 243 -9.97 13.58 -5.09
C LYS A 243 -9.24 12.23 -4.94
N GLY A 244 -8.97 11.80 -3.71
CA GLY A 244 -8.21 10.59 -3.37
C GLY A 244 -6.70 10.78 -3.39
N GLY A 245 -5.90 9.78 -3.06
CA GLY A 245 -4.44 9.82 -3.02
C GLY A 245 -3.76 9.93 -4.40
N TYR A 246 -2.59 10.58 -4.42
CA TYR A 246 -1.77 10.73 -5.63
C TYR A 246 -1.30 9.40 -6.19
N PHE A 247 -0.96 8.44 -5.34
CA PHE A 247 -0.53 7.11 -5.75
C PHE A 247 -1.68 6.34 -6.39
N THR A 248 -2.84 6.28 -5.71
CA THR A 248 -4.00 5.58 -6.26
C THR A 248 -4.45 6.19 -7.59
N TYR A 249 -4.41 7.53 -7.71
CA TYR A 249 -4.60 8.20 -9.00
C TYR A 249 -3.63 7.69 -10.07
N ALA A 250 -2.32 7.78 -9.81
CA ALA A 250 -1.29 7.41 -10.78
C ALA A 250 -1.39 5.93 -11.18
N PHE A 251 -1.63 5.04 -10.22
CA PHE A 251 -1.77 3.61 -10.44
C PHE A 251 -2.96 3.27 -11.33
N CYS A 252 -4.15 3.77 -10.97
CA CYS A 252 -5.35 3.51 -11.76
C CYS A 252 -5.25 4.11 -13.17
N ARG A 253 -4.70 5.33 -13.30
CA ARG A 253 -4.49 5.97 -14.60
C ARG A 253 -3.48 5.21 -15.48
N ALA A 254 -2.43 4.63 -14.89
CA ALA A 254 -1.48 3.81 -15.64
C ALA A 254 -2.14 2.55 -16.21
N ILE A 255 -3.07 1.94 -15.46
CA ILE A 255 -3.84 0.77 -15.90
C ILE A 255 -4.87 1.14 -16.97
N GLU A 256 -5.60 2.24 -16.78
CA GLU A 256 -6.55 2.75 -17.79
C GLU A 256 -5.87 3.10 -19.13
N GLN A 257 -4.62 3.56 -19.08
CA GLN A 257 -3.81 3.90 -20.26
C GLN A 257 -3.08 2.68 -20.84
N MET A 258 -3.28 1.49 -20.28
CA MET A 258 -2.59 0.30 -20.74
C MET A 258 -3.04 -0.07 -22.16
N PRO A 259 -2.11 -0.36 -23.09
CA PRO A 259 -2.45 -0.86 -24.41
C PRO A 259 -3.08 -2.26 -24.32
N SER A 260 -3.90 -2.60 -25.31
CA SER A 260 -4.56 -3.92 -25.41
C SER A 260 -3.58 -5.09 -25.59
N SER A 261 -2.31 -4.82 -25.96
CA SER A 261 -1.22 -5.80 -25.95
C SER A 261 -0.77 -6.20 -24.54
N GLY A 262 -1.28 -5.53 -23.50
CA GLY A 262 -0.82 -5.66 -22.12
C GLY A 262 0.50 -4.94 -21.87
N ARG A 263 0.93 -4.98 -20.61
CA ARG A 263 2.24 -4.51 -20.13
C ARG A 263 2.83 -5.52 -19.15
N THR A 264 4.15 -5.49 -19.06
CA THR A 264 4.89 -6.11 -17.97
C THR A 264 4.71 -5.33 -16.68
N VAL A 265 5.01 -5.96 -15.55
CA VAL A 265 5.01 -5.30 -14.23
C VAL A 265 6.06 -4.18 -14.19
N GLY A 266 7.20 -4.35 -14.86
CA GLY A 266 8.24 -3.33 -14.99
C GLY A 266 7.75 -2.07 -15.70
N GLU A 267 7.10 -2.22 -16.87
CA GLU A 267 6.54 -1.09 -17.62
C GLU A 267 5.44 -0.37 -16.83
N LEU A 268 4.57 -1.13 -16.14
CA LEU A 268 3.56 -0.53 -15.26
C LEU A 268 4.22 0.29 -14.13
N TYR A 269 5.30 -0.21 -13.54
CA TYR A 269 6.04 0.52 -12.50
C TYR A 269 6.59 1.85 -13.00
N GLU A 270 7.20 1.85 -14.18
CA GLU A 270 7.73 3.07 -14.81
C GLU A 270 6.63 4.10 -15.09
N ASP A 271 5.45 3.65 -15.55
CA ASP A 271 4.33 4.54 -15.81
C ASP A 271 3.68 5.11 -14.55
N VAL A 272 3.55 4.29 -13.51
CA VAL A 272 3.06 4.75 -12.20
C VAL A 272 3.99 5.83 -11.65
N GLU A 273 5.31 5.58 -11.63
CA GLU A 273 6.32 6.54 -11.17
C GLU A 273 6.27 7.85 -11.97
N ARG A 274 6.15 7.74 -13.31
CA ARG A 274 6.04 8.91 -14.20
C ARG A 274 4.80 9.74 -13.90
N LEU A 275 3.63 9.11 -13.82
CA LEU A 275 2.36 9.80 -13.56
C LEU A 275 2.34 10.41 -12.15
N LEU A 276 2.85 9.68 -11.15
CA LEU A 276 2.97 10.16 -9.77
C LEU A 276 3.88 11.39 -9.71
N THR A 277 5.08 11.32 -10.32
CA THR A 277 6.02 12.42 -10.37
C THR A 277 5.42 13.66 -11.03
N THR A 278 4.70 13.49 -12.14
CA THR A 278 4.01 14.61 -12.81
C THR A 278 2.95 15.24 -11.90
N ALA A 279 2.09 14.43 -11.29
CA ALA A 279 1.01 14.92 -10.43
C ALA A 279 1.55 15.67 -9.19
N VAL A 280 2.62 15.17 -8.57
CA VAL A 280 3.29 15.83 -7.44
C VAL A 280 3.95 17.14 -7.88
N LYS A 281 4.62 17.18 -9.05
CA LYS A 281 5.21 18.41 -9.59
C LYS A 281 4.16 19.49 -9.86
N GLU A 282 3.03 19.12 -10.45
CA GLU A 282 1.93 20.05 -10.71
C GLU A 282 1.32 20.61 -9.42
N HIS A 283 1.22 19.78 -8.38
CA HIS A 283 0.81 20.23 -7.05
C HIS A 283 1.78 21.25 -6.47
N ASN A 284 3.08 20.91 -6.45
CA ASN A 284 4.14 21.74 -5.90
C ASN A 284 4.32 23.07 -6.64
N HIS A 285 4.01 23.13 -7.94
CA HIS A 285 4.00 24.40 -8.67
C HIS A 285 2.92 25.36 -8.16
N LYS A 286 1.83 24.83 -7.60
CA LYS A 286 0.67 25.61 -7.15
C LYS A 286 0.66 25.85 -5.63
N HIS A 287 1.43 25.09 -4.85
CA HIS A 287 1.38 25.09 -3.39
C HIS A 287 2.78 25.02 -2.76
N LYS A 288 2.95 25.63 -1.58
CA LYS A 288 4.16 25.52 -0.74
C LYS A 288 3.75 25.01 0.66
N PRO A 289 4.56 24.14 1.31
CA PRO A 289 5.86 23.62 0.89
C PRO A 289 5.79 22.60 -0.25
N SER A 290 6.93 22.30 -0.89
CA SER A 290 7.02 21.27 -1.92
C SER A 290 7.11 19.88 -1.28
N HIS A 291 6.36 18.93 -1.82
CA HIS A 291 6.30 17.55 -1.35
C HIS A 291 6.95 16.59 -2.35
N THR A 292 7.31 15.39 -1.89
CA THR A 292 7.80 14.32 -2.78
C THR A 292 7.14 13.03 -2.41
N GLN A 293 6.73 12.26 -3.42
CA GLN A 293 6.11 10.96 -3.25
C GLN A 293 6.60 10.04 -4.37
N HIS A 294 7.03 8.85 -4.00
CA HIS A 294 7.44 7.77 -4.89
C HIS A 294 6.73 6.49 -4.48
N CYS A 295 6.40 5.66 -5.46
CA CYS A 295 5.90 4.33 -5.22
C CYS A 295 7.05 3.33 -5.03
N GLN A 296 6.79 2.30 -4.24
CA GLN A 296 7.65 1.13 -4.17
C GLN A 296 6.87 -0.10 -4.61
N LEU A 297 7.56 -1.01 -5.30
CA LEU A 297 7.04 -2.29 -5.70
C LEU A 297 7.82 -3.40 -4.99
N TRP A 298 7.09 -4.28 -4.33
CA TRP A 298 7.60 -5.44 -3.60
C TRP A 298 6.97 -6.72 -4.10
N THR A 299 7.67 -7.84 -3.94
CA THR A 299 7.16 -9.16 -4.34
C THR A 299 7.70 -10.28 -3.47
N SER A 300 6.97 -11.40 -3.44
CA SER A 300 7.38 -12.65 -2.79
C SER A 300 8.34 -13.51 -3.65
N LEU A 301 8.72 -13.03 -4.83
CA LEU A 301 9.56 -13.74 -5.80
C LEU A 301 11.08 -13.63 -5.54
N GLY A 302 11.54 -13.34 -4.32
CA GLY A 302 12.89 -12.85 -4.04
C GLY A 302 14.12 -13.70 -4.38
N ASP A 303 13.95 -14.89 -4.94
CA ASP A 303 15.03 -15.70 -5.51
C ASP A 303 15.11 -15.61 -7.05
N ASP A 304 14.14 -14.95 -7.69
CA ASP A 304 14.14 -14.72 -9.14
C ASP A 304 15.01 -13.52 -9.52
N ASP A 305 15.63 -13.58 -10.70
CA ASP A 305 16.43 -12.48 -11.27
C ASP A 305 15.56 -11.22 -11.46
N GLU A 306 16.13 -10.02 -11.27
CA GLU A 306 15.37 -8.75 -11.35
C GLU A 306 14.69 -8.59 -12.71
N LEU A 307 15.38 -8.96 -13.79
CA LEU A 307 14.82 -8.93 -15.14
C LEU A 307 13.70 -9.96 -15.28
N ALA A 308 13.83 -11.13 -14.64
CA ALA A 308 12.75 -12.13 -14.59
C ALA A 308 11.54 -11.63 -13.79
N VAL A 309 11.72 -10.89 -12.70
CA VAL A 309 10.60 -10.27 -11.94
C VAL A 309 9.94 -9.17 -12.78
N LYS A 310 10.72 -8.31 -13.44
CA LYS A 310 10.19 -7.25 -14.33
C LYS A 310 9.43 -7.84 -15.52
N ASN A 311 9.93 -8.93 -16.09
CA ASN A 311 9.36 -9.59 -17.27
C ASN A 311 8.30 -10.65 -16.92
N ARG A 312 8.14 -11.02 -15.64
CA ARG A 312 7.14 -12.00 -15.22
C ARG A 312 5.76 -11.36 -15.29
N LEU A 313 4.91 -12.04 -16.06
CA LEU A 313 3.47 -11.91 -16.17
C LEU A 313 3.00 -10.65 -16.89
N HIS A 314 2.23 -10.88 -17.96
CA HIS A 314 1.07 -10.04 -18.27
C HIS A 314 0.28 -9.80 -16.98
N LEU A 315 -0.20 -8.57 -16.77
CA LEU A 315 -0.72 -8.10 -15.50
C LEU A 315 -1.58 -9.14 -14.76
N PRO A 316 -1.34 -9.36 -13.44
CA PRO A 316 -2.05 -10.35 -12.65
C PRO A 316 -3.47 -9.90 -12.25
N PHE A 317 -4.18 -9.21 -13.14
CA PHE A 317 -5.56 -8.75 -12.92
C PHE A 317 -6.30 -8.45 -14.23
N THR A 318 -5.67 -8.56 -15.40
CA THR A 318 -6.40 -8.61 -16.67
C THR A 318 -6.92 -10.03 -16.90
N LEU A 319 -8.25 -10.19 -16.95
CA LEU A 319 -8.92 -11.41 -17.41
C LEU A 319 -8.79 -11.61 -18.91
#